data_AF-A0A0J9TKX3-F1
#
_entry.id   AF-A0A0J9TKX3-F1
#
_cell.length_a   1.000
_cell.length_b   1.000
_cell.length_c   1.000
_cell.angle_alpha   90.00
_cell.angle_beta   90.00
_cell.angle_gamma   90.00
#
_symmetry.space_group_name_H-M   'P 1'
#
loop_
_entity.id
_entity.type
_entity.pdbx_description
1 polymer ?
#
loop_
_entity_poly.entity_id
_entity_poly.type
_entity_poly.pdbx_seq_one_letter_code
_entity_poly.pdbx_strand_id
1 'polypeptide(L)'
;MYIKFNLINYNFIYFLIKILIFFMDIILYKSIINYLIILPKEKYIHKCLHKKGMYGFFENINRYIKDGKSIELTRPVESAEGCSSFSERWSNEPDNKKIAKNICDNLVRLYKYLSNEKADYKSDINYEKDLAYIRYWVNWKIYKGNFKDNISVSFFYDLVESHALGKLNNYIYINIINNINENELNKMNILYNLFEKYSELKSIVDTNLEHGKHSLLPLSTACCTHYIKANYICNGDNKNNNPKFCDKLVTFESQYEQLYNEVLQKGSDYYKNFIKLSECPNNKIITTAVTGTVVGLIPLLGVLYKVK
;
A
#
# COMPACT_ATOMS: atom_id res chain seq x y z
N MET A 1 2.82 -67.71 -55.52
CA MET A 1 2.95 -66.26 -55.29
C MET A 1 3.60 -66.07 -53.92
N TYR A 2 4.94 -65.99 -53.86
CA TYR A 2 5.67 -65.80 -52.60
C TYR A 2 5.83 -64.30 -52.32
N ILE A 3 5.21 -63.83 -51.23
CA ILE A 3 5.37 -62.46 -50.75
C ILE A 3 6.68 -62.39 -49.95
N LYS A 4 7.65 -61.64 -50.46
CA LYS A 4 8.90 -61.29 -49.76
C LYS A 4 8.55 -60.36 -48.58
N PHE A 5 8.68 -60.84 -47.35
CA PHE A 5 8.71 -59.97 -46.18
C PHE A 5 10.08 -59.27 -46.12
N ASN A 6 10.07 -57.94 -46.25
CA ASN A 6 11.26 -57.12 -46.06
C ASN A 6 11.68 -57.16 -44.58
N LEU A 7 12.89 -57.65 -44.31
CA LEU A 7 13.55 -57.51 -43.02
C LEU A 7 13.78 -56.02 -42.73
N ILE A 8 13.03 -55.48 -41.77
CA ILE A 8 13.29 -54.14 -41.24
C ILE A 8 14.67 -54.17 -40.58
N ASN A 9 15.57 -53.34 -41.06
CA ASN A 9 16.94 -53.25 -40.56
C ASN A 9 16.94 -52.91 -39.06
N TYR A 10 17.63 -53.71 -38.25
CA TYR A 10 17.75 -53.53 -36.79
C TYR A 10 18.20 -52.10 -36.42
N ASN A 11 19.06 -51.47 -37.24
CA ASN A 11 19.50 -50.10 -37.03
C ASN A 11 18.36 -49.07 -37.17
N PHE A 12 17.37 -49.35 -38.02
CA PHE A 12 16.20 -48.48 -38.19
C PHE A 12 15.25 -48.56 -37.00
N ILE A 13 15.04 -49.77 -36.44
CA ILE A 13 14.25 -49.97 -35.22
C ILE A 13 14.94 -49.28 -34.02
N TYR A 14 16.26 -49.45 -33.89
CA TYR A 14 17.03 -48.82 -32.83
C TYR A 14 16.98 -47.28 -32.90
N PHE A 15 17.03 -46.72 -34.12
CA PHE A 15 16.88 -45.28 -34.33
C PHE A 15 15.49 -44.77 -33.92
N LEU A 16 14.42 -45.50 -34.27
CA LEU A 16 13.05 -45.15 -33.85
C LEU A 16 12.87 -45.21 -32.33
N ILE A 17 13.46 -46.20 -31.66
CA ILE A 17 13.41 -46.31 -30.19
C ILE A 17 14.11 -45.10 -29.53
N LYS A 18 15.27 -44.66 -30.02
CA LYS A 18 15.96 -43.47 -29.49
C LYS A 18 15.13 -42.20 -29.65
N ILE A 19 14.45 -42.04 -30.79
CA ILE A 19 13.55 -40.90 -31.02
C ILE A 19 12.37 -40.92 -30.04
N LEU A 20 11.76 -42.09 -29.82
CA LEU A 20 10.65 -42.24 -28.87
C LEU A 20 11.07 -41.93 -27.44
N ILE A 21 12.26 -42.37 -27.01
CA ILE A 21 12.81 -42.05 -25.68
C ILE A 21 13.03 -40.53 -25.54
N PHE A 22 13.61 -39.89 -26.54
CA PHE A 22 13.83 -38.44 -26.53
C PHE A 22 12.52 -37.64 -26.41
N PHE A 23 11.47 -38.06 -27.11
CA PHE A 23 10.15 -37.42 -26.99
C PHE A 23 9.47 -37.72 -25.65
N MET A 24 9.62 -38.93 -25.10
CA MET A 24 9.13 -39.26 -23.76
C MET A 24 9.79 -38.39 -22.69
N ASP A 25 11.11 -38.17 -22.77
CA ASP A 25 11.84 -37.32 -21.82
C ASP A 25 11.40 -35.85 -21.89
N ILE A 26 11.14 -35.32 -23.11
CA ILE A 26 10.62 -33.96 -23.29
C ILE A 26 9.20 -33.83 -22.70
N ILE A 27 8.33 -34.82 -22.93
CA ILE A 27 6.95 -34.81 -22.39
C ILE A 27 6.99 -34.92 -20.87
N LEU A 28 7.82 -35.81 -20.32
CA LEU A 28 7.98 -35.96 -18.87
C LEU A 28 8.51 -34.67 -18.25
N TYR A 29 9.53 -34.06 -18.84
CA TYR A 29 10.10 -32.79 -18.40
C TYR A 29 9.08 -31.65 -18.44
N LYS A 30 8.31 -31.54 -19.53
CA LYS A 30 7.26 -30.51 -19.68
C LYS A 30 6.10 -30.74 -18.71
N SER A 31 5.75 -32.00 -18.43
CA SER A 31 4.73 -32.40 -17.46
C SER A 31 5.19 -32.14 -16.02
N ILE A 32 6.46 -32.40 -15.71
CA ILE A 32 7.08 -32.07 -14.41
C ILE A 32 7.16 -30.56 -14.21
N ILE A 33 7.54 -29.78 -15.23
CA ILE A 33 7.51 -28.31 -15.16
C ILE A 33 6.08 -27.81 -14.95
N ASN A 34 5.09 -28.30 -15.70
CA ASN A 34 3.69 -27.93 -15.48
C ASN A 34 3.22 -28.34 -14.08
N TYR A 35 3.58 -29.53 -13.60
CA TYR A 35 3.22 -30.00 -12.26
C TYR A 35 3.93 -29.19 -11.16
N LEU A 36 5.18 -28.76 -11.36
CA LEU A 36 5.91 -27.87 -10.44
C LEU A 36 5.37 -26.43 -10.47
N ILE A 37 4.87 -25.95 -11.61
CA ILE A 37 4.16 -24.67 -11.76
C ILE A 37 2.76 -24.75 -11.11
N ILE A 38 2.10 -25.91 -11.16
CA ILE A 38 0.72 -26.14 -10.67
C ILE A 38 0.68 -26.67 -9.23
N LEU A 39 1.82 -27.07 -8.64
CA LEU A 39 1.88 -27.50 -7.25
C LEU A 39 1.35 -26.37 -6.34
N PRO A 40 0.32 -26.62 -5.52
CA PRO A 40 -0.35 -25.60 -4.74
C PRO A 40 0.47 -25.27 -3.48
N LYS A 41 1.64 -24.65 -3.66
CA LYS A 41 2.31 -23.88 -2.61
C LYS A 41 1.45 -22.70 -2.16
N GLU A 42 0.52 -22.26 -3.01
CA GLU A 42 -0.40 -21.17 -2.73
C GLU A 42 -1.40 -21.50 -1.61
N LYS A 43 -1.95 -22.72 -1.54
CA LYS A 43 -3.09 -23.02 -0.66
C LYS A 43 -2.75 -23.04 0.84
N TYR A 44 -1.51 -23.35 1.20
CA TYR A 44 -1.08 -23.45 2.60
C TYR A 44 -0.38 -22.19 3.12
N ILE A 45 0.24 -21.40 2.25
CA ILE A 45 0.86 -20.12 2.63
C ILE A 45 -0.21 -19.01 2.76
N HIS A 46 -1.27 -19.04 1.93
CA HIS A 46 -2.30 -17.98 1.93
C HIS A 46 -3.09 -17.87 3.25
N LYS A 47 -3.19 -18.95 4.02
CA LYS A 47 -3.99 -18.98 5.26
C LYS A 47 -3.26 -18.38 6.46
N CYS A 48 -1.93 -18.24 6.41
CA CYS A 48 -1.11 -17.82 7.55
C CYS A 48 -0.59 -16.37 7.46
N LEU A 49 -0.71 -15.68 6.32
CA LEU A 49 -0.49 -14.23 6.26
C LEU A 49 -1.70 -13.51 6.87
N HIS A 50 -1.77 -13.65 8.19
CA HIS A 50 -2.90 -13.34 9.02
C HIS A 50 -3.35 -11.91 8.74
N LYS A 51 -4.67 -11.73 8.65
CA LYS A 51 -5.39 -10.44 8.58
C LYS A 51 -4.91 -9.43 9.66
N LYS A 52 -4.07 -9.85 10.63
CA LYS A 52 -3.36 -9.06 11.66
C LYS A 52 -2.22 -8.20 11.09
N GLY A 53 -1.60 -8.59 9.97
CA GLY A 53 -0.49 -7.86 9.33
C GLY A 53 -0.91 -6.70 8.41
N MET A 54 -2.20 -6.48 8.16
CA MET A 54 -2.65 -5.39 7.25
C MET A 54 -2.58 -4.00 7.88
N TYR A 55 -3.00 -3.89 9.14
CA TYR A 55 -2.96 -2.65 9.92
C TYR A 55 -1.74 -2.59 10.85
N GLY A 56 -0.80 -3.53 10.75
CA GLY A 56 0.34 -3.65 11.67
C GLY A 56 1.24 -2.41 11.67
N PHE A 57 1.38 -1.75 10.51
CA PHE A 57 2.17 -0.54 10.38
C PHE A 57 1.62 0.64 11.22
N PHE A 58 0.33 0.61 11.60
CA PHE A 58 -0.24 1.65 12.47
C PHE A 58 0.37 1.67 13.88
N GLU A 59 1.01 0.59 14.32
CA GLU A 59 1.72 0.57 15.60
C GLU A 59 2.94 1.50 15.61
N ASN A 60 3.55 1.72 14.44
CA ASN A 60 4.72 2.59 14.26
C ASN A 60 4.41 3.71 13.24
N ILE A 61 3.15 4.17 13.18
CA ILE A 61 2.66 5.08 12.13
C ILE A 61 3.48 6.37 11.99
N ASN A 62 3.95 6.92 13.11
CA ASN A 62 4.74 8.15 13.13
C ASN A 62 6.05 8.00 12.35
N ARG A 63 6.70 6.83 12.42
CA ARG A 63 7.87 6.50 11.62
C ARG A 63 7.53 6.61 10.13
N TYR A 64 6.48 5.92 9.70
CA TYR A 64 6.10 5.88 8.28
C TYR A 64 5.61 7.22 7.73
N ILE A 65 4.92 8.04 8.53
CA ILE A 65 4.52 9.39 8.12
C ILE A 65 5.76 10.25 7.88
N LYS A 66 6.71 10.24 8.82
CA LYS A 66 7.96 11.00 8.71
C LYS A 66 8.79 10.53 7.51
N ASP A 67 9.04 9.23 7.45
CA ASP A 67 9.93 8.61 6.46
C ASP A 67 9.32 8.72 5.06
N GLY A 68 8.04 8.39 4.91
CA GLY A 68 7.31 8.48 3.65
C GLY A 68 7.29 9.90 3.08
N LYS A 69 7.00 10.92 3.92
CA LYS A 69 7.06 12.33 3.49
C LYS A 69 8.47 12.72 3.04
N SER A 70 9.51 12.31 3.77
CA SER A 70 10.89 12.65 3.43
C SER A 70 11.32 12.10 2.07
N ILE A 71 10.89 10.88 1.74
CA ILE A 71 11.19 10.22 0.47
C ILE A 71 10.45 10.89 -0.68
N GLU A 72 9.16 11.21 -0.50
CA GLU A 72 8.32 11.85 -1.53
C GLU A 72 8.75 13.29 -1.85
N LEU A 73 9.21 14.05 -0.86
CA LEU A 73 9.65 15.43 -1.04
C LEU A 73 11.03 15.54 -1.71
N THR A 74 11.85 14.52 -1.55
CA THR A 74 13.20 14.50 -2.12
C THR A 74 13.12 13.99 -3.55
N ARG A 75 13.23 14.86 -4.56
CA ARG A 75 13.33 14.42 -5.96
C ARG A 75 14.65 13.69 -6.18
N PRO A 76 14.64 12.49 -6.76
CA PRO A 76 15.88 11.80 -7.05
C PRO A 76 16.62 12.54 -8.17
N VAL A 77 17.94 12.67 -8.01
CA VAL A 77 18.83 13.18 -9.07
C VAL A 77 18.85 12.19 -10.25
N GLU A 78 18.76 10.89 -9.96
CA GLU A 78 18.77 9.80 -10.93
C GLU A 78 17.70 8.75 -10.63
N SER A 79 17.16 8.11 -11.66
CA SER A 79 16.21 7.00 -11.50
C SER A 79 16.85 5.85 -10.75
N ALA A 80 16.07 5.18 -9.89
CA ALA A 80 16.46 3.89 -9.35
C ALA A 80 16.67 2.88 -10.49
N GLU A 81 17.68 2.03 -10.33
CA GLU A 81 18.01 1.02 -11.33
C GLU A 81 16.78 0.15 -11.65
N GLY A 82 16.51 -0.04 -12.94
CA GLY A 82 15.39 -0.85 -13.42
C GLY A 82 14.07 -0.11 -13.57
N CYS A 83 13.86 1.04 -12.90
CA CYS A 83 12.58 1.76 -12.95
C CYS A 83 12.26 2.35 -14.33
N SER A 84 13.26 2.75 -15.11
CA SER A 84 13.05 3.13 -16.52
C SER A 84 12.52 1.96 -17.34
N SER A 85 13.17 0.79 -17.25
CA SER A 85 12.75 -0.42 -17.98
C SER A 85 11.38 -0.94 -17.53
N PHE A 86 11.07 -0.83 -16.24
CA PHE A 86 9.76 -1.10 -15.68
C PHE A 86 8.70 -0.20 -16.32
N SER A 87 8.92 1.12 -16.35
CA SER A 87 7.92 2.06 -16.84
C SER A 87 7.60 1.88 -18.32
N GLU A 88 8.59 1.50 -19.13
CA GLU A 88 8.39 1.19 -20.55
C GLU A 88 7.50 -0.04 -20.76
N ARG A 89 7.56 -1.02 -19.85
CA ARG A 89 6.66 -2.20 -19.89
C ARG A 89 5.29 -1.95 -19.27
N TRP A 90 5.21 -1.03 -18.32
CA TRP A 90 3.98 -0.75 -17.57
C TRP A 90 2.85 -0.22 -18.45
N SER A 91 3.15 0.75 -19.33
CA SER A 91 2.16 1.35 -20.21
C SER A 91 2.85 1.95 -21.43
N ASN A 92 2.16 2.02 -22.57
CA ASN A 92 2.64 2.73 -23.75
C ASN A 92 2.36 4.24 -23.68
N GLU A 93 1.46 4.68 -22.80
CA GLU A 93 1.07 6.07 -22.67
C GLU A 93 2.15 6.89 -21.93
N PRO A 94 2.67 7.98 -22.51
CA PRO A 94 3.78 8.75 -21.92
C PRO A 94 3.52 9.25 -20.50
N ASP A 95 2.31 9.71 -20.21
CA ASP A 95 1.91 10.19 -18.88
C ASP A 95 1.91 9.04 -17.87
N ASN A 96 1.34 7.89 -18.24
CA ASN A 96 1.30 6.70 -17.38
C ASN A 96 2.72 6.18 -17.10
N LYS A 97 3.62 6.17 -18.11
CA LYS A 97 5.04 5.82 -17.93
C LYS A 97 5.69 6.71 -16.89
N LYS A 98 5.52 8.04 -17.00
CA LYS A 98 6.11 9.01 -16.07
C LYS A 98 5.61 8.81 -14.64
N ILE A 99 4.30 8.62 -14.45
CA ILE A 99 3.70 8.39 -13.13
C ILE A 99 4.23 7.07 -12.55
N ALA A 100 4.19 5.99 -13.32
CA ALA A 100 4.64 4.66 -12.88
C ALA A 100 6.13 4.65 -12.53
N LYS A 101 6.97 5.27 -13.36
CA LYS A 101 8.40 5.44 -13.10
C LYS A 101 8.64 6.13 -11.76
N ASN A 102 7.93 7.22 -11.49
CA ASN A 102 8.03 7.94 -10.22
C ASN A 102 7.58 7.09 -9.02
N ILE A 103 6.52 6.27 -9.16
CA ILE A 103 6.11 5.34 -8.11
C ILE A 103 7.18 4.28 -7.86
N CYS A 104 7.76 3.71 -8.92
CA CYS A 104 8.87 2.75 -8.83
C CYS A 104 10.10 3.36 -8.16
N ASP A 105 10.53 4.54 -8.58
CA ASP A 105 11.70 5.24 -8.03
C ASP A 105 11.53 5.47 -6.51
N ASN A 106 10.34 5.92 -6.09
CA ASN A 106 10.03 6.13 -4.67
C ASN A 106 9.90 4.82 -3.89
N LEU A 107 9.34 3.77 -4.49
CA LEU A 107 9.24 2.45 -3.87
C LEU A 107 10.63 1.85 -3.58
N VAL A 108 11.54 1.90 -4.54
CA VAL A 108 12.92 1.41 -4.35
C VAL A 108 13.61 2.16 -3.21
N ARG A 109 13.46 3.49 -3.18
CA ARG A 109 14.04 4.33 -2.12
C ARG A 109 13.42 4.06 -0.77
N LEU A 110 12.10 3.92 -0.71
CA LEU A 110 11.38 3.56 0.50
C LEU A 110 11.86 2.21 1.03
N TYR A 111 12.02 1.21 0.17
CA TYR A 111 12.53 -0.08 0.59
C TYR A 111 13.97 0.00 1.11
N LYS A 112 14.88 0.69 0.41
CA LYS A 112 16.27 0.89 0.87
C LYS A 112 16.33 1.60 2.21
N TYR A 113 15.53 2.64 2.38
CA TYR A 113 15.44 3.41 3.62
C TYR A 113 14.92 2.56 4.77
N LEU A 114 13.79 1.86 4.59
CA LEU A 114 13.19 1.02 5.64
C LEU A 114 14.07 -0.17 6.01
N SER A 115 14.72 -0.79 5.01
CA SER A 115 15.67 -1.89 5.24
C SER A 115 16.99 -1.44 5.86
N ASN A 116 17.29 -0.13 5.84
CA ASN A 116 18.61 0.42 6.14
C ASN A 116 19.72 -0.34 5.39
N GLU A 117 19.40 -0.79 4.17
CA GLU A 117 20.25 -1.63 3.31
C GLU A 117 20.83 -2.89 4.00
N LYS A 118 20.17 -3.39 5.05
CA LYS A 118 20.61 -4.59 5.77
C LYS A 118 20.50 -5.83 4.89
N ALA A 119 21.56 -6.64 4.86
CA ALA A 119 21.55 -7.92 4.16
C ALA A 119 20.52 -8.90 4.74
N ASP A 120 20.38 -8.97 6.07
CA ASP A 120 19.36 -9.80 6.74
C ASP A 120 18.17 -8.97 7.24
N TYR A 121 17.62 -8.12 6.36
CA TYR A 121 16.46 -7.31 6.72
C TYR A 121 15.23 -8.15 7.12
N LYS A 122 15.13 -9.41 6.67
CA LYS A 122 14.03 -10.33 7.00
C LYS A 122 13.93 -10.66 8.48
N SER A 123 15.05 -10.60 9.22
CA SER A 123 15.07 -10.82 10.67
C SER A 123 14.76 -9.55 11.49
N ASP A 124 14.60 -8.40 10.85
CA ASP A 124 14.28 -7.15 11.54
C ASP A 124 12.89 -7.21 12.18
N ILE A 125 12.78 -6.76 13.43
CA ILE A 125 11.52 -6.74 14.17
C ILE A 125 10.42 -5.91 13.48
N ASN A 126 10.81 -4.95 12.64
CA ASN A 126 9.89 -4.11 11.88
C ASN A 126 9.60 -4.66 10.48
N TYR A 127 10.28 -5.70 10.01
CA TYR A 127 10.17 -6.20 8.62
C TYR A 127 8.72 -6.35 8.16
N GLU A 128 7.89 -7.04 8.93
CA GLU A 128 6.47 -7.27 8.62
C GLU A 128 5.65 -5.97 8.61
N LYS A 129 5.96 -5.03 9.51
CA LYS A 129 5.26 -3.73 9.58
C LYS A 129 5.67 -2.83 8.41
N ASP A 130 6.94 -2.84 8.06
CA ASP A 130 7.50 -2.08 6.94
C ASP A 130 6.94 -2.60 5.61
N LEU A 131 6.83 -3.92 5.42
CA LEU A 131 6.16 -4.51 4.26
C LEU A 131 4.66 -4.16 4.22
N ALA A 132 3.98 -4.17 5.36
CA ALA A 132 2.58 -3.77 5.44
C ALA A 132 2.37 -2.31 5.01
N TYR A 133 3.28 -1.41 5.42
CA TYR A 133 3.28 -0.02 4.99
C TYR A 133 3.55 0.12 3.48
N ILE A 134 4.59 -0.55 2.96
CA ILE A 134 4.91 -0.55 1.52
C ILE A 134 3.69 -0.99 0.71
N ARG A 135 3.03 -2.07 1.12
CA ARG A 135 1.80 -2.54 0.48
C ARG A 135 0.73 -1.46 0.44
N TYR A 136 0.43 -0.84 1.59
CA TYR A 136 -0.53 0.25 1.69
C TYR A 136 -0.15 1.41 0.76
N TRP A 137 1.10 1.86 0.83
CA TRP A 137 1.60 3.02 0.12
C TRP A 137 1.45 2.85 -1.40
N VAL A 138 1.93 1.73 -1.97
CA VAL A 138 1.81 1.49 -3.42
C VAL A 138 0.36 1.34 -3.86
N ASN A 139 -0.47 0.58 -3.12
CA ASN A 139 -1.89 0.43 -3.46
C ASN A 139 -2.57 1.82 -3.51
N TRP A 140 -2.26 2.69 -2.55
CA TRP A 140 -2.76 4.06 -2.52
C TRP A 140 -2.24 4.91 -3.68
N LYS A 141 -0.94 4.86 -3.98
CA LYS A 141 -0.35 5.61 -5.10
C LYS A 141 -0.88 5.15 -6.45
N ILE A 142 -1.14 3.86 -6.63
CA ILE A 142 -1.74 3.35 -7.85
C ILE A 142 -3.19 3.79 -7.97
N TYR A 143 -3.97 3.62 -6.89
CA TYR A 143 -5.37 4.06 -6.85
C TYR A 143 -5.53 5.56 -7.12
N LYS A 144 -4.63 6.40 -6.58
CA LYS A 144 -4.62 7.86 -6.80
C LYS A 144 -3.91 8.31 -8.06
N GLY A 145 -3.17 7.42 -8.73
CA GLY A 145 -2.37 7.74 -9.91
C GLY A 145 -3.20 8.15 -11.12
N ASN A 146 -4.53 7.92 -11.10
CA ASN A 146 -5.46 8.23 -12.19
C ASN A 146 -4.92 7.77 -13.56
N PHE A 147 -4.38 6.55 -13.60
CA PHE A 147 -3.91 5.95 -14.84
C PHE A 147 -5.06 5.87 -15.85
N LYS A 148 -4.77 6.22 -17.12
CA LYS A 148 -5.78 6.19 -18.19
C LYS A 148 -6.28 4.76 -18.49
N ASP A 149 -5.47 3.76 -18.15
CA ASP A 149 -5.77 2.34 -18.35
C ASP A 149 -6.26 1.70 -17.05
N ASN A 150 -7.09 0.65 -17.14
CA ASN A 150 -7.41 -0.18 -15.98
C ASN A 150 -6.22 -1.08 -15.65
N ILE A 151 -5.32 -0.63 -14.78
CA ILE A 151 -4.08 -1.35 -14.46
C ILE A 151 -4.17 -2.00 -13.08
N SER A 152 -3.81 -3.28 -13.01
CA SER A 152 -3.78 -4.03 -11.75
C SER A 152 -2.55 -3.68 -10.92
N VAL A 153 -2.73 -3.52 -9.61
CA VAL A 153 -1.62 -3.43 -8.64
C VAL A 153 -0.76 -4.70 -8.66
N SER A 154 -1.35 -5.88 -8.92
CA SER A 154 -0.56 -7.11 -9.04
C SER A 154 0.43 -7.04 -10.19
N PHE A 155 -0.02 -6.54 -11.35
CA PHE A 155 0.83 -6.34 -12.52
C PHE A 155 1.96 -5.33 -12.24
N PHE A 156 1.69 -4.30 -11.42
CA PHE A 156 2.70 -3.34 -11.01
C PHE A 156 3.82 -4.04 -10.27
N TYR A 157 3.44 -4.86 -9.29
CA TYR A 157 4.38 -5.58 -8.46
C TYR A 157 5.21 -6.59 -9.22
N ASP A 158 4.60 -7.40 -10.09
CA ASP A 158 5.31 -8.38 -10.91
C ASP A 158 6.38 -7.72 -11.79
N LEU A 159 6.03 -6.57 -12.39
CA LEU A 159 6.96 -5.82 -13.22
C LEU A 159 8.04 -5.12 -12.39
N VAL A 160 7.69 -4.48 -11.27
CA VAL A 160 8.71 -3.83 -10.41
C VAL A 160 9.66 -4.86 -9.81
N GLU A 161 9.17 -6.04 -9.40
CA GLU A 161 9.99 -7.16 -8.94
C GLU A 161 11.01 -7.56 -9.98
N SER A 162 10.55 -7.86 -11.20
CA SER A 162 11.41 -8.35 -12.27
C SER A 162 12.42 -7.33 -12.79
N HIS A 163 12.11 -6.03 -12.69
CA HIS A 163 12.95 -4.98 -13.27
C HIS A 163 13.83 -4.24 -12.26
N ALA A 164 13.31 -3.94 -11.07
CA ALA A 164 13.94 -3.04 -10.11
C ALA A 164 14.28 -3.72 -8.77
N LEU A 165 13.28 -4.33 -8.11
CA LEU A 165 13.46 -4.86 -6.75
C LEU A 165 14.22 -6.20 -6.72
N GLY A 166 14.12 -7.03 -7.76
CA GLY A 166 14.86 -8.29 -7.88
C GLY A 166 16.38 -8.11 -7.92
N LYS A 167 16.85 -6.88 -8.15
CA LYS A 167 18.27 -6.51 -8.12
C LYS A 167 18.78 -6.15 -6.71
N LEU A 168 17.90 -5.97 -5.72
CA LEU A 168 18.28 -5.50 -4.38
C LEU A 168 18.80 -6.61 -3.44
N ASN A 169 19.36 -7.70 -3.97
CA ASN A 169 19.99 -8.84 -3.25
C ASN A 169 19.18 -9.50 -2.13
N ASN A 170 17.92 -9.10 -1.97
CA ASN A 170 16.99 -9.65 -1.03
C ASN A 170 15.76 -9.96 -1.84
N TYR A 171 15.46 -11.25 -2.04
CA TYR A 171 14.18 -11.71 -2.57
C TYR A 171 13.09 -11.16 -1.64
N ILE A 172 12.61 -9.94 -1.93
CA ILE A 172 11.33 -9.44 -1.44
C ILE A 172 10.37 -10.43 -2.08
N TYR A 173 9.86 -11.36 -1.30
CA TYR A 173 8.89 -12.32 -1.82
C TYR A 173 7.59 -11.53 -2.01
N ILE A 174 7.46 -10.90 -3.19
CA ILE A 174 6.38 -9.97 -3.52
C ILE A 174 5.02 -10.67 -3.64
N ASN A 175 5.00 -12.01 -3.59
CA ASN A 175 3.80 -12.81 -3.28
C ASN A 175 3.07 -12.40 -1.97
N ILE A 176 3.68 -11.56 -1.13
CA ILE A 176 3.10 -10.96 0.08
C ILE A 176 2.26 -9.70 -0.22
N ILE A 177 2.39 -9.14 -1.43
CA ILE A 177 1.82 -7.84 -1.79
C ILE A 177 0.52 -7.98 -2.58
N ASN A 178 -0.47 -8.54 -1.89
CA ASN A 178 -1.83 -8.63 -2.38
C ASN A 178 -2.44 -7.25 -2.68
N ASN A 179 -3.31 -7.23 -3.68
CA ASN A 179 -4.28 -6.16 -3.91
C ASN A 179 -5.05 -5.90 -2.61
N ILE A 180 -4.96 -4.67 -2.08
CA ILE A 180 -5.86 -4.25 -1.00
C ILE A 180 -7.17 -3.87 -1.68
N ASN A 181 -8.27 -4.53 -1.31
CA ASN A 181 -9.57 -4.14 -1.84
C ASN A 181 -9.84 -2.66 -1.53
N GLU A 182 -10.51 -1.97 -2.46
CA GLU A 182 -10.69 -0.52 -2.41
C GLU A 182 -11.33 -0.03 -1.10
N ASN A 183 -12.30 -0.78 -0.57
CA ASN A 183 -12.96 -0.43 0.70
C ASN A 183 -11.98 -0.44 1.87
N GLU A 184 -11.14 -1.48 2.00
CA GLU A 184 -10.10 -1.54 3.02
C GLU A 184 -9.00 -0.50 2.81
N LEU A 185 -8.61 -0.25 1.56
CA LEU A 185 -7.62 0.78 1.23
C LEU A 185 -8.12 2.17 1.66
N ASN A 186 -9.39 2.48 1.36
CA ASN A 186 -10.03 3.74 1.76
C ASN A 186 -10.08 3.88 3.29
N LYS A 187 -10.41 2.80 4.03
CA LYS A 187 -10.35 2.79 5.50
C LYS A 187 -8.94 3.07 6.02
N MET A 188 -7.92 2.37 5.51
CA MET A 188 -6.53 2.63 5.89
C MET A 188 -6.13 4.08 5.64
N ASN A 189 -6.50 4.64 4.49
CA ASN A 189 -6.20 6.03 4.17
C ASN A 189 -6.92 7.03 5.11
N ILE A 190 -8.15 6.73 5.57
CA ILE A 190 -8.81 7.57 6.60
C ILE A 190 -7.97 7.62 7.87
N LEU A 191 -7.51 6.47 8.38
CA LEU A 191 -6.62 6.43 9.55
C LEU A 191 -5.29 7.11 9.29
N TYR A 192 -4.68 6.89 8.13
CA TYR A 192 -3.40 7.51 7.78
C TYR A 192 -3.48 9.03 7.86
N ASN A 193 -4.54 9.63 7.29
CA ASN A 193 -4.75 11.08 7.35
C ASN A 193 -5.01 11.58 8.78
N LEU A 194 -5.70 10.80 9.62
CA LEU A 194 -5.87 11.12 11.03
C LEU A 194 -4.52 11.20 11.75
N PHE A 195 -3.69 10.15 11.64
CA PHE A 195 -2.37 10.11 12.27
C PHE A 195 -1.40 11.15 11.70
N GLU A 196 -1.52 11.49 10.41
CA GLU A 196 -0.74 12.57 9.80
C GLU A 196 -1.06 13.92 10.46
N LYS A 197 -2.35 14.26 10.58
CA LYS A 197 -2.77 15.52 11.21
C LYS A 197 -2.44 15.55 12.69
N TYR A 198 -2.58 14.41 13.38
CA TYR A 198 -2.10 14.28 14.76
C TYR A 198 -0.60 14.54 14.88
N SER A 199 0.23 13.99 13.99
CA SER A 199 1.68 14.22 14.02
C SER A 199 2.04 15.69 13.80
N GLU A 200 1.33 16.38 12.91
CA GLU A 200 1.49 17.82 12.67
C GLU A 200 1.08 18.65 13.89
N LEU A 201 -0.08 18.35 14.50
CA LEU A 201 -0.53 18.98 15.74
C LEU A 201 0.47 18.76 16.88
N LYS A 202 0.90 17.51 17.09
CA LYS A 202 1.87 17.16 18.13
C LYS A 202 3.20 17.87 17.94
N SER A 203 3.70 17.97 16.71
CA SER A 203 4.92 18.73 16.44
C SER A 203 4.82 20.20 16.84
N ILE A 204 3.66 20.85 16.63
CA ILE A 204 3.45 22.25 17.03
C ILE A 204 3.41 22.38 18.56
N VAL A 205 2.71 21.45 19.22
CA VAL A 205 2.58 21.40 20.68
C VAL A 205 3.94 21.16 21.32
N ASP A 206 4.73 20.21 20.82
CA ASP A 206 6.04 19.85 21.37
C ASP A 206 7.08 20.97 21.18
N THR A 207 7.05 21.70 20.05
CA THR A 207 8.08 22.71 19.71
C THR A 207 7.86 24.09 20.34
N ASN A 208 6.72 24.35 20.99
CA ASN A 208 6.39 25.66 21.60
C ASN A 208 6.53 26.88 20.67
N LEU A 209 6.50 26.69 19.34
CA LEU A 209 6.64 27.80 18.40
C LEU A 209 5.42 28.72 18.49
N GLU A 210 5.63 29.96 18.92
CA GLU A 210 4.54 30.95 19.06
C GLU A 210 3.76 31.14 17.75
N HIS A 211 4.46 31.09 16.61
CA HIS A 211 3.85 31.20 15.29
C HIS A 211 3.05 29.96 14.87
N GLY A 212 3.31 28.79 15.48
CA GLY A 212 2.61 27.54 15.17
C GLY A 212 1.20 27.46 15.75
N LYS A 213 0.87 28.27 16.77
CA LYS A 213 -0.43 28.24 17.47
C LYS A 213 -1.61 28.47 16.52
N HIS A 214 -1.46 29.35 15.54
CA HIS A 214 -2.50 29.65 14.56
C HIS A 214 -2.79 28.48 13.60
N SER A 215 -1.84 27.55 13.43
CA SER A 215 -2.03 26.35 12.61
C SER A 215 -2.80 25.24 13.34
N LEU A 216 -2.95 25.30 14.66
CA LEU A 216 -3.70 24.29 15.43
C LEU A 216 -5.17 24.20 15.00
N LEU A 217 -5.81 25.34 14.73
CA LEU A 217 -7.23 25.39 14.39
C LEU A 217 -7.50 24.75 13.02
N PRO A 218 -6.83 25.15 11.93
CA PRO A 218 -7.04 24.51 10.63
C PRO A 218 -6.65 23.02 10.65
N LEU A 219 -5.60 22.63 11.39
CA LEU A 219 -5.18 21.23 11.51
C LEU A 219 -6.19 20.36 12.28
N SER A 220 -6.68 20.84 13.42
CA SER A 220 -7.72 20.13 14.19
C SER A 220 -9.06 20.08 13.45
N THR A 221 -9.40 21.14 12.70
CA THR A 221 -10.57 21.14 11.79
C THR A 221 -10.43 20.10 10.68
N ALA A 222 -9.26 20.02 10.04
CA ALA A 222 -8.99 18.99 9.03
C ALA A 222 -9.07 17.58 9.63
N CYS A 223 -8.57 17.39 10.85
CA CYS A 223 -8.67 16.15 11.60
C CYS A 223 -10.14 15.72 11.80
N CYS A 224 -11.02 16.65 12.21
CA CYS A 224 -12.45 16.38 12.37
C CYS A 224 -13.10 15.79 11.10
N THR A 225 -12.73 16.27 9.92
CA THR A 225 -13.27 15.77 8.65
C THR A 225 -13.02 14.28 8.44
N HIS A 226 -11.84 13.81 8.83
CA HIS A 226 -11.50 12.38 8.76
C HIS A 226 -12.10 11.61 9.93
N TYR A 227 -12.13 12.21 11.13
CA TYR A 227 -12.62 11.56 12.34
C TYR A 227 -14.10 11.24 12.25
N ILE A 228 -14.92 12.17 11.73
CA ILE A 228 -16.35 11.95 11.53
C ILE A 228 -16.61 10.72 10.65
N LYS A 229 -15.84 10.55 9.56
CA LYS A 229 -15.93 9.39 8.68
C LYS A 229 -15.52 8.10 9.41
N ALA A 230 -14.44 8.15 10.17
CA ALA A 230 -13.94 7.00 10.93
C ALA A 230 -14.94 6.57 12.01
N ASN A 231 -15.47 7.54 12.77
CA ASN A 231 -16.46 7.29 13.82
C ASN A 231 -17.75 6.67 13.26
N TYR A 232 -18.21 7.11 12.08
CA TYR A 232 -19.35 6.48 11.40
C TYR A 232 -19.10 4.99 11.08
N ILE A 233 -17.89 4.65 10.61
CA ILE A 233 -17.47 3.26 10.32
C ILE A 233 -17.42 2.41 11.61
N CYS A 234 -17.21 3.02 12.77
CA CYS A 234 -17.08 2.34 14.06
C CYS A 234 -18.31 2.46 14.97
N ASN A 235 -19.45 2.86 14.43
CA ASN A 235 -20.70 3.00 15.18
C ASN A 235 -21.62 1.78 15.01
N GLY A 236 -22.24 1.32 16.10
CA GLY A 236 -23.20 0.21 16.12
C GLY A 236 -22.67 -1.06 15.47
N ASP A 237 -23.49 -1.70 14.63
CA ASP A 237 -23.14 -2.95 13.93
C ASP A 237 -21.95 -2.81 12.97
N ASN A 238 -21.66 -1.60 12.48
CA ASN A 238 -20.49 -1.37 11.62
C ASN A 238 -19.18 -1.65 12.36
N LYS A 239 -19.14 -1.44 13.68
CA LYS A 239 -17.95 -1.73 14.50
C LYS A 239 -17.56 -3.21 14.42
N ASN A 240 -18.54 -4.10 14.52
CA ASN A 240 -18.33 -5.55 14.50
C ASN A 240 -17.82 -6.04 13.13
N ASN A 241 -18.16 -5.33 12.05
CA ASN A 241 -17.67 -5.61 10.70
C ASN A 241 -16.27 -5.04 10.44
N ASN A 242 -15.81 -4.08 11.25
CA ASN A 242 -14.55 -3.34 11.05
C ASN A 242 -13.61 -3.37 12.27
N PRO A 243 -13.45 -4.51 13.00
CA PRO A 243 -12.86 -4.51 14.33
C PRO A 243 -11.45 -3.92 14.34
N LYS A 244 -10.59 -4.29 13.37
CA LYS A 244 -9.20 -3.80 13.31
C LYS A 244 -9.07 -2.32 13.00
N PHE A 245 -9.92 -1.81 12.11
CA PHE A 245 -9.96 -0.38 11.82
C PHE A 245 -10.38 0.37 13.09
N CYS A 246 -11.40 -0.13 13.79
CA CYS A 246 -11.90 0.49 15.01
C CYS A 246 -10.92 0.40 16.19
N ASP A 247 -10.17 -0.69 16.31
CA ASP A 247 -9.09 -0.79 17.32
C ASP A 247 -8.02 0.30 17.11
N LYS A 248 -7.67 0.57 15.85
CA LYS A 248 -6.72 1.65 15.52
C LYS A 248 -7.33 3.03 15.70
N LEU A 249 -8.63 3.20 15.47
CA LEU A 249 -9.34 4.45 15.79
C LEU A 249 -9.37 4.73 17.30
N VAL A 250 -9.64 3.74 18.14
CA VAL A 250 -9.59 3.88 19.61
C VAL A 250 -8.19 4.28 20.08
N THR A 251 -7.15 3.71 19.46
CA THR A 251 -5.75 4.10 19.74
C THR A 251 -5.53 5.58 19.40
N PHE A 252 -6.01 6.02 18.25
CA PHE A 252 -5.95 7.42 17.82
C PHE A 252 -6.71 8.35 18.79
N GLU A 253 -7.94 8.02 19.17
CA GLU A 253 -8.76 8.80 20.10
C GLU A 253 -8.04 9.02 21.43
N SER A 254 -7.45 7.96 21.98
CA SER A 254 -6.68 8.03 23.22
C SER A 254 -5.46 8.96 23.10
N GLN A 255 -4.70 8.86 21.99
CA GLN A 255 -3.54 9.73 21.75
C GLN A 255 -3.94 11.19 21.55
N TYR A 256 -5.07 11.43 20.86
CA TYR A 256 -5.57 12.78 20.63
C TYR A 256 -6.05 13.44 21.92
N GLU A 257 -6.72 12.69 22.80
CA GLU A 257 -7.15 13.19 24.11
C GLU A 257 -5.94 13.54 24.99
N GLN A 258 -4.88 12.72 24.97
CA GLN A 258 -3.62 13.05 25.64
C GLN A 258 -3.02 14.35 25.11
N LEU A 259 -2.96 14.51 23.78
CA LEU A 259 -2.47 15.74 23.15
C LEU A 259 -3.32 16.96 23.53
N TYR A 260 -4.64 16.80 23.62
CA TYR A 260 -5.52 17.87 24.06
C TYR A 260 -5.23 18.29 25.52
N ASN A 261 -4.95 17.33 26.40
CA ASN A 261 -4.54 17.64 27.78
C ASN A 261 -3.20 18.38 27.84
N GLU A 262 -2.24 18.05 26.97
CA GLU A 262 -0.98 18.83 26.83
C GLU A 262 -1.27 20.26 26.34
N VAL A 263 -2.18 20.42 25.39
CA VAL A 263 -2.62 21.73 24.85
C VAL A 263 -3.26 22.59 25.95
N LEU A 264 -4.10 22.00 26.81
CA LEU A 264 -4.71 22.70 27.95
C LEU A 264 -3.66 23.28 28.89
N GLN A 265 -2.61 22.52 29.19
CA GLN A 265 -1.54 22.94 30.11
C GLN A 265 -0.71 24.11 29.56
N LYS A 266 -0.70 24.33 28.24
CA LYS A 266 0.02 25.45 27.60
C LYS A 266 -0.73 26.78 27.63
N GLY A 267 -1.98 26.81 28.09
CA GLY A 267 -2.75 28.03 28.28
C GLY A 267 -3.69 28.39 27.13
N SER A 268 -4.40 29.51 27.29
CA SER A 268 -5.56 29.86 26.46
C SER A 268 -5.29 30.03 24.98
N ASP A 269 -4.09 30.46 24.63
CA ASP A 269 -3.73 30.70 23.22
C ASP A 269 -3.61 29.40 22.43
N TYR A 270 -3.42 28.27 23.11
CA TYR A 270 -3.36 26.95 22.50
C TYR A 270 -4.74 26.31 22.42
N TYR A 271 -5.41 26.11 23.56
CA TYR A 271 -6.66 25.32 23.56
C TYR A 271 -7.82 26.03 22.85
N LYS A 272 -7.86 27.37 22.79
CA LYS A 272 -8.88 28.09 22.00
C LYS A 272 -8.72 27.87 20.50
N ASN A 273 -7.51 27.50 20.05
CA ASN A 273 -7.19 27.20 18.66
C ASN A 273 -7.15 25.69 18.41
N PHE A 274 -7.73 24.85 19.26
CA PHE A 274 -7.69 23.40 19.10
C PHE A 274 -9.07 22.80 19.32
N ILE A 275 -9.57 22.04 18.33
CA ILE A 275 -10.89 21.39 18.41
C ILE A 275 -10.74 20.00 19.04
N LYS A 276 -11.50 19.69 20.09
CA LYS A 276 -11.57 18.32 20.62
C LYS A 276 -12.35 17.41 19.68
N LEU A 277 -12.05 16.10 19.70
CA LEU A 277 -12.81 15.12 18.90
C LEU A 277 -14.31 15.14 19.20
N SER A 278 -14.70 15.33 20.47
CA SER A 278 -16.10 15.44 20.90
C SER A 278 -16.80 16.71 20.40
N GLU A 279 -16.03 17.74 20.02
CA GLU A 279 -16.51 19.02 19.50
C GLU A 279 -16.51 19.05 17.98
N CYS A 280 -16.00 18.00 17.32
CA CYS A 280 -16.09 17.87 15.88
C CYS A 280 -17.56 17.93 15.44
N PRO A 281 -17.91 18.74 14.42
CA PRO A 281 -19.30 18.96 14.04
C PRO A 281 -19.94 17.64 13.59
N ASN A 282 -20.96 17.19 14.32
CA ASN A 282 -21.73 16.00 13.96
C ASN A 282 -22.48 16.25 12.66
N ASN A 283 -22.00 15.68 11.56
CA ASN A 283 -22.65 15.77 10.25
C ASN A 283 -23.89 14.87 10.10
N LYS A 284 -24.50 14.40 11.21
CA LYS A 284 -25.75 13.59 11.19
C LYS A 284 -26.92 14.25 10.44
N ILE A 285 -26.78 15.52 10.04
CA ILE A 285 -27.79 16.28 9.28
C ILE A 285 -27.56 16.24 7.74
N ILE A 286 -26.41 15.79 7.21
CA ILE A 286 -26.10 15.91 5.75
C ILE A 286 -26.24 14.58 4.96
N THR A 287 -26.43 13.42 5.60
CA THR A 287 -26.30 12.11 4.90
C THR A 287 -27.58 11.43 4.41
N THR A 288 -28.78 12.03 4.55
CA THR A 288 -29.98 11.45 3.92
C THR A 288 -30.06 11.67 2.41
N ALA A 289 -29.18 12.48 1.80
CA ALA A 289 -29.22 12.76 0.36
C ALA A 289 -28.09 12.13 -0.48
N VAL A 290 -27.10 11.43 0.11
CA VAL A 290 -25.94 10.90 -0.65
C VAL A 290 -25.58 9.47 -0.23
N THR A 291 -26.53 8.55 -0.29
CA THR A 291 -26.29 7.10 -0.12
C THR A 291 -26.69 6.29 -1.36
N GLY A 292 -26.67 6.93 -2.52
CA GLY A 292 -27.00 6.29 -3.79
C GLY A 292 -26.13 6.75 -4.95
N THR A 293 -24.81 6.81 -4.78
CA THR A 293 -23.78 6.67 -5.85
C THR A 293 -22.39 6.91 -5.25
N VAL A 294 -21.60 5.84 -5.13
CA VAL A 294 -20.17 5.94 -4.83
C VAL A 294 -19.45 6.28 -6.13
N VAL A 295 -19.55 7.52 -6.58
CA VAL A 295 -18.66 8.10 -7.59
C VAL A 295 -18.38 9.56 -7.21
N GLY A 296 -17.14 9.80 -6.80
CA GLY A 296 -16.43 11.08 -6.85
C GLY A 296 -17.18 12.38 -6.58
N LEU A 297 -17.29 12.78 -5.30
CA LEU A 297 -17.30 14.19 -4.94
C LEU A 297 -16.35 14.40 -3.76
N ILE A 298 -15.12 14.83 -4.08
CA ILE A 298 -14.29 15.59 -3.14
C ILE A 298 -14.99 16.93 -2.98
N PRO A 299 -15.48 17.32 -1.79
CA PRO A 299 -15.92 18.68 -1.60
C PRO A 299 -14.66 19.55 -1.61
N LEU A 300 -14.40 20.18 -2.75
CA LEU A 300 -13.58 21.38 -2.83
C LEU A 300 -14.30 22.46 -2.02
N LEU A 301 -14.07 22.49 -0.71
CA LEU A 301 -14.35 23.68 0.09
C LEU A 301 -13.29 24.73 -0.25
N GLY A 302 -13.47 25.30 -1.45
CA GLY A 302 -12.78 26.50 -1.89
C GLY A 302 -13.20 27.65 -1.00
N VAL A 303 -12.20 28.25 -0.38
CA VAL A 303 -12.27 29.49 0.39
C VAL A 303 -12.91 30.58 -0.47
N LEU A 304 -14.16 30.95 -0.17
CA LEU A 304 -14.73 32.23 -0.59
C LEU A 304 -14.53 33.22 0.56
N TYR A 305 -13.38 33.89 0.57
CA TYR A 305 -13.21 35.08 1.39
C TYR A 305 -14.00 36.22 0.74
N LYS A 306 -14.93 36.78 1.51
CA LYS A 306 -15.73 37.94 1.15
C LYS A 306 -14.81 39.17 1.09
N VAL A 307 -14.63 39.74 -0.10
CA VAL A 307 -14.02 41.08 -0.24
C VAL A 307 -15.09 42.11 0.12
N LYS A 308 -14.75 43.02 1.02
CA LYS A 308 -15.58 44.19 1.36
C LYS A 308 -15.47 45.24 0.27
#